data_AF-A0A5N8VZ92-F1
#
_entry.id   AF-A0A5N8VZ92-F1
#
_cell.length_a   1.000
_cell.length_b   1.000
_cell.length_c   1.000
_cell.angle_alpha   90.00
_cell.angle_beta   90.00
_cell.angle_gamma   90.00
#
_symmetry.space_group_name_H-M   'P 1'
#
loop_
_entity.id
_entity.type
_entity.pdbx_description
1 polymer ?
#
loop_
_entity_poly.entity_id
_entity_poly.type
_entity_poly.pdbx_seq_one_letter_code
_entity_poly.pdbx_strand_id
1 'polypeptide(L)'
;MDLYEVLGLLLAATAAGWVDAVVGGGGVLLIPVLLLSFPQYPPATALGTNKIAAVMGTATAAYMYQRRTRLDRSVLVPAAALAVPFGALGALSAASVPTSYFRPVIMALLVSVALFVAFRPSFGVQQMDTVVTRRRRVTAVLLAGVGIGFYDGVFGPGVGTFLIISFTTLLATQFLESAAMAKVINASSNLGALAVFAWQGNVLWALGLGMAVGNITGAMIGSRTAMKKGSGFVRIVLVLVVTGMVIKMGFDQFA
;
A
#
# COMPACT_ATOMS: atom_id res chain seq x y z
N MET A 1 16.01 0.13 -22.62
CA MET A 1 15.13 1.12 -22.01
C MET A 1 15.55 2.45 -22.56
N ASP A 2 14.67 3.08 -23.32
CA ASP A 2 14.93 4.42 -23.82
C ASP A 2 14.82 5.43 -22.68
N LEU A 3 15.53 6.55 -22.77
CA LEU A 3 15.58 7.57 -21.71
C LEU A 3 14.17 8.05 -21.29
N TYR A 4 13.24 8.11 -22.24
CA TYR A 4 11.85 8.47 -22.02
C TYR A 4 11.08 7.46 -21.15
N GLU A 5 11.34 6.16 -21.32
CA GLU A 5 10.70 5.11 -20.51
C GLU A 5 11.19 5.18 -19.06
N VAL A 6 12.49 5.40 -18.86
CA VAL A 6 13.09 5.54 -17.53
C VAL A 6 12.55 6.78 -16.81
N LEU A 7 12.47 7.92 -17.50
CA LEU A 7 11.89 9.14 -16.95
C LEU A 7 10.40 8.98 -16.62
N GLY A 8 9.63 8.32 -17.49
CA GLY A 8 8.23 8.00 -17.26
C GLY A 8 8.03 7.13 -16.02
N LEU A 9 8.87 6.09 -15.86
CA LEU A 9 8.84 5.20 -14.70
C LEU A 9 9.23 5.91 -13.40
N LEU A 10 10.22 6.81 -13.43
CA LEU A 10 10.61 7.60 -12.26
C LEU A 10 9.51 8.59 -11.84
N LEU A 11 8.84 9.23 -12.80
CA LEU A 11 7.69 10.09 -12.54
C LEU A 11 6.52 9.29 -11.97
N ALA A 12 6.22 8.12 -12.56
CA ALA A 12 5.19 7.22 -12.06
C ALA A 12 5.51 6.72 -10.64
N ALA A 13 6.77 6.36 -10.36
CA ALA A 13 7.22 5.95 -9.04
C ALA A 13 7.13 7.09 -8.02
N THR A 14 7.43 8.32 -8.43
CA THR A 14 7.28 9.51 -7.59
C THR A 14 5.81 9.79 -7.28
N ALA A 15 4.93 9.75 -8.29
CA ALA A 15 3.49 9.90 -8.08
C ALA A 15 2.92 8.79 -7.20
N ALA A 16 3.35 7.55 -7.41
CA ALA A 16 2.96 6.40 -6.60
C ALA A 16 3.43 6.53 -5.15
N GLY A 17 4.67 6.97 -4.92
CA GLY A 17 5.16 7.22 -3.56
C GLY A 17 4.40 8.35 -2.86
N TRP A 18 4.00 9.38 -3.61
CA TRP A 18 3.15 10.44 -3.09
C TRP A 18 1.76 9.92 -2.71
N VAL A 19 1.08 9.23 -3.64
CA VAL A 19 -0.25 8.62 -3.38
C VAL A 19 -0.17 7.62 -2.24
N ASP A 20 0.89 6.82 -2.18
CA ASP A 20 1.11 5.91 -1.08
C ASP A 20 1.18 6.69 0.23
N ALA A 21 2.09 7.64 0.36
CA ALA A 21 2.27 8.39 1.59
C ALA A 21 1.01 9.17 2.04
N VAL A 22 0.18 9.63 1.11
CA VAL A 22 -1.07 10.32 1.43
C VAL A 22 -2.17 9.34 1.83
N VAL A 23 -2.37 8.25 1.08
CA VAL A 23 -3.61 7.46 1.14
C VAL A 23 -3.40 5.96 1.41
N GLY A 24 -2.21 5.43 1.10
CA GLY A 24 -1.87 4.02 1.36
C GLY A 24 -2.11 3.05 0.21
N GLY A 25 -1.90 3.48 -1.03
CA GLY A 25 -2.10 2.66 -2.22
C GLY A 25 -1.10 2.91 -3.34
N GLY A 26 0.21 3.05 -3.09
CA GLY A 26 1.18 3.31 -4.18
C GLY A 26 1.20 2.26 -5.28
N GLY A 27 0.99 0.98 -4.92
CA GLY A 27 0.93 -0.14 -5.87
C GLY A 27 -0.20 -0.02 -6.90
N VAL A 28 -1.25 0.74 -6.58
CA VAL A 28 -2.38 1.05 -7.47
C VAL A 28 -1.88 1.70 -8.77
N LEU A 29 -0.85 2.54 -8.68
CA LEU A 29 -0.26 3.22 -9.84
C LEU A 29 0.89 2.41 -10.46
N LEU A 30 1.80 1.89 -9.64
CA LEU A 30 3.02 1.24 -10.15
C LEU A 30 2.78 -0.13 -10.79
N ILE A 31 1.86 -0.94 -10.26
CA ILE A 31 1.63 -2.29 -10.79
C ILE A 31 1.11 -2.24 -12.24
N PRO A 32 0.07 -1.44 -12.59
CA PRO A 32 -0.36 -1.32 -13.98
C PRO A 32 0.72 -0.76 -14.91
N VAL A 33 1.48 0.24 -14.46
CA VAL A 33 2.57 0.82 -15.26
C VAL A 33 3.63 -0.24 -15.57
N LEU A 34 4.06 -1.02 -14.56
CA LEU A 34 5.03 -2.11 -14.77
C LEU A 34 4.50 -3.19 -15.70
N LEU A 35 3.23 -3.60 -15.56
CA LEU A 35 2.63 -4.63 -16.41
C LEU A 35 2.48 -4.18 -17.88
N LEU A 36 2.30 -2.88 -18.11
CA LEU A 36 2.18 -2.30 -19.46
C LEU A 36 3.54 -2.02 -20.09
N SER A 37 4.52 -1.54 -19.31
CA SER A 37 5.87 -1.25 -19.79
C SER A 37 6.72 -2.51 -19.98
N PHE A 38 6.42 -3.58 -19.26
CA PHE A 38 7.19 -4.83 -19.26
C PHE A 38 6.31 -6.08 -19.48
N PRO A 39 5.52 -6.13 -20.57
CA PRO A 39 4.57 -7.22 -20.83
C PRO A 39 5.24 -8.59 -21.06
N GLN A 40 6.54 -8.60 -21.39
CA GLN A 40 7.34 -9.80 -21.59
C GLN A 40 7.69 -10.52 -20.27
N TYR A 41 7.58 -9.84 -19.13
CA TYR A 41 7.86 -10.44 -17.83
C TYR A 41 6.59 -11.01 -17.18
N PRO A 42 6.71 -12.10 -16.40
CA PRO A 42 5.60 -12.59 -15.61
C PRO A 42 5.05 -11.51 -14.65
N PRO A 43 3.73 -11.47 -14.38
CA PRO A 43 3.14 -10.54 -13.41
C PRO A 43 3.77 -10.58 -12.02
N ALA A 44 4.27 -11.75 -11.59
CA ALA A 44 5.02 -11.91 -10.36
C ALA A 44 6.28 -11.02 -10.32
N THR A 45 6.96 -10.84 -11.46
CA THR A 45 8.13 -9.96 -11.57
C THR A 45 7.77 -8.49 -11.39
N ALA A 46 6.63 -8.05 -11.93
CA ALA A 46 6.12 -6.70 -11.73
C ALA A 46 5.75 -6.46 -10.25
N LEU A 47 5.09 -7.43 -9.61
CA LEU A 47 4.76 -7.37 -8.19
C LEU A 47 6.03 -7.30 -7.33
N GLY A 48 6.98 -8.20 -7.53
CA GLY A 48 8.24 -8.23 -6.78
C GLY A 48 9.07 -6.96 -6.97
N THR A 49 9.18 -6.45 -8.19
CA THR A 49 9.88 -5.18 -8.47
C THR A 49 9.20 -4.00 -7.78
N ASN A 50 7.86 -3.95 -7.78
CA ASN A 50 7.11 -2.94 -7.04
C ASN A 50 7.33 -3.04 -5.51
N LYS A 51 7.56 -4.24 -4.95
CA LYS A 51 7.83 -4.40 -3.50
C LYS A 51 9.09 -3.67 -3.05
N ILE A 52 10.13 -3.54 -3.88
CA ILE A 52 11.32 -2.71 -3.54
C ILE A 52 10.90 -1.26 -3.30
N ALA A 53 10.21 -0.67 -4.28
CA ALA A 53 9.76 0.72 -4.20
C ALA A 53 8.77 0.93 -3.05
N ALA A 54 7.88 -0.04 -2.82
CA ALA A 54 6.91 -0.01 -1.72
C ALA A 54 7.60 -0.06 -0.35
N VAL A 55 8.58 -0.95 -0.12
CA VAL A 55 9.34 -0.99 1.14
C VAL A 55 10.01 0.35 1.42
N MET A 56 10.75 0.89 0.45
CA MET A 56 11.52 2.12 0.63
C MET A 56 10.61 3.35 0.82
N GLY A 57 9.54 3.46 0.01
CA GLY A 57 8.56 4.55 0.11
C GLY A 57 7.75 4.51 1.41
N THR A 58 7.22 3.35 1.78
CA THR A 58 6.43 3.18 3.01
C THR A 58 7.28 3.33 4.26
N ALA A 59 8.53 2.84 4.27
CA ALA A 59 9.46 3.08 5.37
C ALA A 59 9.80 4.58 5.51
N THR A 60 9.99 5.29 4.39
CA THR A 60 10.20 6.74 4.39
C THR A 60 8.97 7.47 4.94
N ALA A 61 7.77 7.10 4.50
CA ALA A 61 6.54 7.68 5.03
C ALA A 61 6.39 7.38 6.53
N ALA A 62 6.59 6.14 6.97
CA ALA A 62 6.55 5.73 8.38
C ALA A 62 7.49 6.60 9.24
N TYR A 63 8.72 6.81 8.76
CA TYR A 63 9.71 7.65 9.43
C TYR A 63 9.26 9.12 9.57
N MET A 64 8.60 9.66 8.54
CA MET A 64 8.10 11.03 8.54
C MET A 64 6.90 11.20 9.48
N TYR A 65 5.97 10.24 9.47
CA TYR A 65 4.77 10.26 10.30
C TYR A 65 5.07 10.02 11.78
N GLN A 66 5.97 9.07 12.13
CA GLN A 66 6.31 8.78 13.54
C GLN A 66 6.90 9.97 14.28
N ARG A 67 7.48 10.94 13.56
CA ARG A 67 8.01 12.18 14.15
C ARG A 67 6.91 13.17 14.57
N ARG A 68 5.65 12.93 14.18
CA ARG A 68 4.52 13.83 14.41
C ARG A 68 3.39 13.24 15.24
N THR A 69 3.45 11.95 15.57
CA THR A 69 2.45 11.28 16.40
C THR A 69 3.10 10.25 17.32
N ARG A 70 2.47 9.96 18.45
CA ARG A 70 2.84 8.81 19.27
C ARG A 70 2.27 7.55 18.62
N LEU A 71 2.99 6.44 18.78
CA LEU A 71 2.60 5.14 18.27
C LEU A 71 2.36 4.20 19.45
N ASP A 72 1.21 3.53 19.48
CA ASP A 72 0.98 2.45 20.44
C ASP A 72 1.87 1.25 20.10
N ARG A 73 3.05 1.19 20.73
CA ARG A 73 4.03 0.10 20.54
C ARG A 73 3.48 -1.27 20.92
N SER A 74 2.48 -1.33 21.82
CA SER A 74 1.88 -2.58 22.27
C SER A 74 1.08 -3.27 21.16
N VAL A 75 0.59 -2.51 20.18
CA VAL A 75 -0.08 -3.03 18.98
C VAL A 75 0.87 -3.06 17.78
N LEU A 76 1.64 -1.99 17.60
CA LEU A 76 2.48 -1.80 16.42
C LEU A 76 3.54 -2.89 16.26
N VAL A 77 4.30 -3.18 17.32
CA VAL A 77 5.43 -4.12 17.23
C VAL A 77 4.97 -5.55 16.95
N PRO A 78 3.97 -6.11 17.67
CA PRO A 78 3.44 -7.42 17.33
C PRO A 78 2.82 -7.49 15.94
N ALA A 79 2.07 -6.47 15.52
CA ALA A 79 1.44 -6.44 14.20
C ALA A 79 2.48 -6.39 13.08
N ALA A 80 3.52 -5.55 13.22
CA ALA A 80 4.63 -5.47 12.26
C ALA A 80 5.42 -6.78 12.21
N ALA A 81 5.69 -7.41 13.36
CA ALA A 81 6.39 -8.69 13.43
C ALA A 81 5.62 -9.82 12.75
N LEU A 82 4.28 -9.84 12.87
CA LEU A 82 3.41 -10.79 12.17
C LEU A 82 3.26 -10.46 10.68
N ALA A 83 3.26 -9.17 10.31
CA ALA A 83 3.12 -8.74 8.93
C ALA A 83 4.23 -9.27 8.02
N VAL A 84 5.46 -9.43 8.52
CA VAL A 84 6.58 -9.99 7.74
C VAL A 84 6.30 -11.43 7.28
N PRO A 85 6.12 -12.44 8.16
CA PRO A 85 5.87 -13.81 7.72
C PRO A 85 4.55 -13.95 6.96
N PHE A 86 3.49 -13.21 7.32
CA PHE A 86 2.23 -13.29 6.58
C PHE A 86 2.30 -12.61 5.21
N GLY A 87 3.04 -11.51 5.06
CA GLY A 87 3.36 -10.93 3.76
C GLY A 87 4.17 -11.89 2.87
N ALA A 88 5.11 -12.63 3.46
CA ALA A 88 5.83 -13.70 2.77
C ALA A 88 4.88 -14.84 2.35
N LEU A 89 4.02 -15.34 3.25
CA LEU A 89 3.03 -16.37 2.93
C LEU A 89 2.05 -15.92 1.84
N GLY A 90 1.65 -14.65 1.85
CA GLY A 90 0.85 -14.03 0.80
C GLY A 90 1.57 -14.09 -0.56
N ALA A 91 2.82 -13.65 -0.60
CA ALA A 91 3.64 -13.71 -1.83
C ALA A 91 3.87 -15.14 -2.32
N LEU A 92 4.04 -16.12 -1.41
CA LEU A 92 4.12 -17.53 -1.77
C LEU A 92 2.82 -18.03 -2.39
N SER A 93 1.67 -17.67 -1.81
CA SER A 93 0.36 -18.05 -2.35
C SER A 93 0.09 -17.42 -3.72
N ALA A 94 0.65 -16.24 -3.99
CA ALA A 94 0.55 -15.60 -5.30
C ALA A 94 1.18 -16.47 -6.41
N ALA A 95 2.27 -17.20 -6.12
CA ALA A 95 2.89 -18.09 -7.10
C ALA A 95 2.00 -19.26 -7.53
N SER A 96 0.99 -19.62 -6.72
CA SER A 96 0.02 -20.68 -7.03
C SER A 96 -1.17 -20.19 -7.87
N VAL A 97 -1.30 -18.88 -8.09
CA VAL A 97 -2.39 -18.30 -8.89
C VAL A 97 -2.02 -18.36 -10.37
N PRO A 98 -2.84 -18.95 -11.26
CA PRO A 98 -2.51 -18.98 -12.68
C PRO A 98 -2.46 -17.56 -13.25
N THR A 99 -1.50 -17.31 -14.12
CA THR A 99 -1.22 -15.97 -14.68
C THR A 99 -2.43 -15.34 -15.38
N SER A 100 -3.32 -16.16 -15.94
CA SER A 100 -4.58 -15.73 -16.56
C SER A 100 -5.53 -15.04 -15.57
N TYR A 101 -5.49 -15.41 -14.29
CA TYR A 101 -6.35 -14.83 -13.24
C TYR A 101 -5.74 -13.60 -12.57
N PHE A 102 -4.41 -13.39 -12.66
CA PHE A 102 -3.75 -12.26 -12.01
C PHE A 102 -4.30 -10.91 -12.45
N ARG A 103 -4.41 -10.67 -13.76
CA ARG A 103 -4.91 -9.39 -14.29
C ARG A 103 -6.36 -9.12 -13.86
N PRO A 104 -7.34 -10.03 -14.08
CA PRO A 104 -8.71 -9.84 -13.61
C PRO A 104 -8.83 -9.65 -12.10
N VAL A 105 -8.09 -10.42 -11.30
CA VAL A 105 -8.16 -10.34 -9.84
C VAL A 105 -7.58 -9.03 -9.33
N ILE A 106 -6.42 -8.59 -9.83
CA ILE A 106 -5.83 -7.29 -9.48
C ILE A 106 -6.82 -6.18 -9.84
N MET A 107 -7.41 -6.21 -11.04
CA MET A 107 -8.41 -5.24 -11.47
C MET A 107 -9.64 -5.25 -10.55
N ALA A 108 -10.21 -6.41 -10.24
CA ALA A 108 -11.34 -6.53 -9.33
C ALA A 108 -11.02 -6.01 -7.92
N LEU A 109 -9.79 -6.23 -7.42
CA LEU A 109 -9.34 -5.71 -6.14
C LEU A 109 -9.21 -4.20 -6.14
N LEU A 110 -8.64 -3.62 -7.20
CA LEU A 110 -8.54 -2.18 -7.38
C LEU A 110 -9.92 -1.52 -7.35
N VAL A 111 -10.90 -2.10 -8.06
CA VAL A 111 -12.30 -1.66 -8.05
C VAL A 111 -12.94 -1.85 -6.68
N SER A 112 -12.69 -2.98 -6.01
CA SER A 112 -13.27 -3.27 -4.70
C SER A 112 -12.78 -2.29 -3.63
N VAL A 113 -11.48 -2.00 -3.60
CA VAL A 113 -10.88 -0.96 -2.74
C VAL A 113 -11.53 0.39 -3.05
N ALA A 114 -11.64 0.73 -4.34
CA ALA A 114 -12.27 1.95 -4.80
C ALA A 114 -13.71 2.12 -4.28
N LEU A 115 -14.57 1.14 -4.55
CA LEU A 115 -15.96 1.14 -4.11
C LEU A 115 -16.07 1.17 -2.59
N PHE A 116 -15.32 0.32 -1.89
CA PHE A 116 -15.36 0.22 -0.43
C PHE A 116 -15.08 1.58 0.22
N VAL A 117 -14.13 2.35 -0.30
CA VAL A 117 -13.85 3.67 0.26
C VAL A 117 -14.85 4.73 -0.20
N ALA A 118 -15.29 4.69 -1.46
CA ALA A 118 -16.34 5.59 -1.95
C ALA A 118 -17.61 5.51 -1.10
N PHE A 119 -17.98 4.30 -0.66
CA PHE A 119 -19.14 4.03 0.17
C PHE A 119 -18.91 4.16 1.69
N ARG A 120 -17.71 4.56 2.15
CA ARG A 120 -17.40 4.81 3.57
C ARG A 120 -17.11 6.30 3.85
N PRO A 121 -18.13 7.19 3.78
CA PRO A 121 -17.96 8.64 3.88
C PRO A 121 -17.47 9.15 5.25
N SER A 122 -17.48 8.32 6.30
CA SER A 122 -17.01 8.65 7.65
C SER A 122 -15.53 8.35 7.92
N PHE A 123 -14.77 7.99 6.88
CA PHE A 123 -13.34 7.71 6.95
C PHE A 123 -12.55 8.89 7.56
N GLY A 124 -11.86 8.65 8.68
CA GLY A 124 -11.00 9.65 9.33
C GLY A 124 -11.72 10.77 10.09
N VAL A 125 -13.04 10.65 10.32
CA VAL A 125 -13.86 11.67 11.00
C VAL A 125 -14.36 11.22 12.38
N GLN A 126 -14.37 9.92 12.67
CA GLN A 126 -14.85 9.43 13.97
C GLN A 126 -13.70 9.35 14.99
N GLN A 127 -13.64 10.33 15.88
CA GLN A 127 -13.08 10.11 17.22
C GLN A 127 -14.13 9.32 18.01
N MET A 128 -13.78 8.10 18.42
CA MET A 128 -14.58 7.37 19.40
C MET A 128 -13.84 7.45 20.73
N ASP A 129 -14.18 8.38 21.61
CA ASP A 129 -13.67 8.37 23.00
C ASP A 129 -14.22 7.14 23.73
N THR A 130 -13.62 5.99 23.46
CA THR A 130 -14.02 4.69 23.99
C THR A 130 -12.82 3.99 24.56
N VAL A 131 -12.99 3.38 25.73
CA VAL A 131 -11.95 2.58 26.37
C VAL A 131 -11.63 1.39 25.48
N VAL A 132 -10.41 1.34 24.95
CA VAL A 132 -9.95 0.26 24.09
C VAL A 132 -9.67 -0.99 24.92
N THR A 133 -10.52 -2.01 24.77
CA THR A 133 -10.36 -3.28 25.47
C THR A 133 -9.17 -4.09 24.94
N ARG A 134 -8.59 -4.96 25.78
CA ARG A 134 -7.51 -5.89 25.37
C ARG A 134 -7.90 -6.72 24.15
N ARG A 135 -9.17 -7.15 24.07
CA ARG A 135 -9.71 -7.90 22.93
C ARG A 135 -9.61 -7.11 21.63
N ARG A 136 -10.01 -5.83 21.63
CA ARG A 136 -9.89 -4.96 20.45
C ARG A 136 -8.43 -4.78 20.00
N ARG A 137 -7.48 -4.64 20.94
CA ARG A 137 -6.05 -4.56 20.61
C ARG A 137 -5.54 -5.84 19.95
N VAL A 138 -5.86 -7.00 20.51
CA VAL A 138 -5.48 -8.30 19.92
C VAL A 138 -6.11 -8.47 18.55
N THR A 139 -7.38 -8.12 18.38
CA THR A 139 -8.05 -8.15 17.07
C THR A 139 -7.36 -7.23 16.06
N ALA A 140 -6.96 -6.02 16.46
CA ALA A 140 -6.23 -5.10 15.59
C ALA A 140 -4.86 -5.67 15.18
N VAL A 141 -4.12 -6.27 16.12
CA VAL A 141 -2.84 -6.94 15.84
C VAL A 141 -3.01 -8.07 14.82
N LEU A 142 -3.96 -8.97 15.05
CA LEU A 142 -4.20 -10.12 14.18
C LEU A 142 -4.74 -9.68 12.81
N LEU A 143 -5.70 -8.76 12.77
CA LEU A 143 -6.24 -8.28 11.51
C LEU A 143 -5.17 -7.56 10.67
N ALA A 144 -4.40 -6.66 11.28
CA ALA A 144 -3.37 -5.90 10.57
C ALA A 144 -2.15 -6.75 10.19
N GLY A 145 -1.64 -7.55 11.13
CA GLY A 145 -0.43 -8.35 10.92
C GLY A 145 -0.67 -9.63 10.13
N VAL A 146 -1.80 -10.30 10.31
CA VAL A 146 -2.11 -11.58 9.65
C VAL A 146 -2.94 -11.36 8.41
N GLY A 147 -4.18 -10.88 8.57
CA GLY A 147 -5.13 -10.78 7.46
C GLY A 147 -4.70 -9.79 6.38
N ILE A 148 -4.46 -8.55 6.80
CA ILE A 148 -4.04 -7.47 5.89
C ILE A 148 -2.59 -7.69 5.43
N GLY A 149 -1.70 -8.17 6.31
CA GLY A 149 -0.32 -8.53 5.94
C GLY A 149 -0.27 -9.61 4.85
N PHE A 150 -1.06 -10.67 4.98
CA PHE A 150 -1.21 -11.69 3.95
C PHE A 150 -1.73 -11.09 2.65
N TYR A 151 -2.83 -10.34 2.71
CA TYR A 151 -3.40 -9.65 1.54
C TYR A 151 -2.41 -8.72 0.82
N ASP A 152 -1.60 -7.96 1.57
CA ASP A 152 -0.54 -7.12 0.99
C ASP A 152 0.48 -7.98 0.26
N GLY A 153 0.87 -9.11 0.86
CA GLY A 153 1.75 -10.10 0.25
C GLY A 153 1.26 -10.63 -1.09
N VAL A 154 -0.03 -10.98 -1.19
CA VAL A 154 -0.61 -11.52 -2.44
C VAL A 154 -0.73 -10.46 -3.52
N PHE A 155 -1.33 -9.31 -3.17
CA PHE A 155 -1.78 -8.32 -4.15
C PHE A 155 -1.19 -6.94 -3.87
N GLY A 156 -1.48 -6.35 -2.70
CA GLY A 156 -0.93 -5.05 -2.28
C GLY A 156 -1.77 -3.77 -2.48
N PRO A 157 -2.75 -3.66 -3.40
CA PRO A 157 -3.54 -2.43 -3.51
C PRO A 157 -4.42 -2.13 -2.30
N GLY A 158 -4.52 -0.87 -1.89
CA GLY A 158 -5.45 -0.42 -0.84
C GLY A 158 -5.09 -0.79 0.60
N VAL A 159 -3.96 -1.46 0.82
CA VAL A 159 -3.55 -1.99 2.13
C VAL A 159 -3.46 -0.88 3.18
N GLY A 160 -2.84 0.25 2.86
CA GLY A 160 -2.70 1.33 3.83
C GLY A 160 -4.05 1.92 4.23
N THR A 161 -5.01 1.96 3.31
CA THR A 161 -6.39 2.38 3.61
C THR A 161 -7.10 1.38 4.54
N PHE A 162 -6.95 0.08 4.30
CA PHE A 162 -7.49 -0.96 5.18
C PHE A 162 -6.89 -0.94 6.58
N LEU A 163 -5.58 -0.72 6.68
CA LEU A 163 -4.89 -0.58 7.97
C LEU A 163 -5.38 0.67 8.73
N ILE A 164 -5.51 1.81 8.05
CA ILE A 164 -6.01 3.04 8.67
C ILE A 164 -7.43 2.83 9.21
N ILE A 165 -8.33 2.19 8.46
CA ILE A 165 -9.68 1.87 8.95
C ILE A 165 -9.61 0.95 10.15
N SER A 166 -8.80 -0.11 10.06
CA SER A 166 -8.71 -1.11 11.13
C SER A 166 -8.27 -0.45 12.45
N PHE A 167 -7.30 0.46 12.41
CA PHE A 167 -6.85 1.16 13.61
C PHE A 167 -7.82 2.24 14.09
N THR A 168 -8.34 3.07 13.19
CA THR A 168 -9.33 4.10 13.58
C THR A 168 -10.60 3.48 14.18
N THR A 169 -11.04 2.32 13.69
CA THR A 169 -12.26 1.66 14.18
C THR A 169 -12.03 0.77 15.42
N LEU A 170 -10.95 -0.01 15.47
CA LEU A 170 -10.70 -0.94 16.57
C LEU A 170 -10.00 -0.28 17.76
N LEU A 171 -9.11 0.67 17.50
CA LEU A 171 -8.31 1.33 18.53
C LEU A 171 -8.79 2.76 18.82
N ALA A 172 -9.80 3.25 18.08
CA ALA A 172 -10.29 4.62 18.22
C ALA A 172 -9.19 5.70 18.09
N THR A 173 -8.11 5.40 17.35
CA THR A 173 -6.98 6.31 17.19
C THR A 173 -7.30 7.39 16.17
N GLN A 174 -6.60 8.51 16.29
CA GLN A 174 -6.70 9.58 15.30
C GLN A 174 -6.15 9.12 13.95
N PHE A 175 -6.64 9.72 12.87
CA PHE A 175 -6.20 9.40 11.51
C PHE A 175 -4.67 9.42 11.37
N LEU A 176 -4.00 10.41 11.94
CA LEU A 176 -2.55 10.56 11.84
C LEU A 176 -1.79 9.40 12.49
N GLU A 177 -2.24 8.95 13.68
CA GLU A 177 -1.67 7.80 14.38
C GLU A 177 -1.91 6.50 13.60
N SER A 178 -3.14 6.29 13.14
CA SER A 178 -3.50 5.15 12.29
C SER A 178 -2.68 5.10 11.00
N ALA A 179 -2.50 6.25 10.34
CA ALA A 179 -1.68 6.35 9.14
C ALA A 179 -0.22 6.01 9.42
N ALA A 180 0.34 6.51 10.53
CA ALA A 180 1.71 6.19 10.92
C ALA A 180 1.91 4.68 11.19
N MET A 181 1.00 4.06 11.95
CA MET A 181 1.04 2.62 12.22
C MET A 181 0.86 1.80 10.93
N ALA A 182 -0.05 2.22 10.04
CA ALA A 182 -0.26 1.58 8.76
C ALA A 182 1.01 1.56 7.90
N LYS A 183 1.80 2.63 7.90
CA LYS A 183 3.04 2.71 7.12
C LYS A 183 4.13 1.75 7.59
N VAL A 184 4.26 1.57 8.90
CA VAL A 184 5.19 0.59 9.46
C VAL A 184 4.78 -0.83 9.06
N ILE A 185 3.49 -1.16 9.16
CA ILE A 185 2.98 -2.50 8.85
C ILE A 185 3.04 -2.80 7.34
N ASN A 186 2.76 -1.81 6.50
CA ASN A 186 3.02 -1.90 5.06
C ASN A 186 4.50 -2.20 4.81
N ALA A 187 5.42 -1.45 5.41
CA ALA A 187 6.85 -1.68 5.20
C ALA A 187 7.24 -3.11 5.60
N SER A 188 6.72 -3.61 6.73
CA SER A 188 6.96 -4.98 7.21
C SER A 188 6.41 -6.07 6.29
N SER A 189 5.15 -5.96 5.86
CA SER A 189 4.54 -6.96 4.96
C SER A 189 5.15 -6.93 3.56
N ASN A 190 5.45 -5.73 3.04
CA ASN A 190 6.17 -5.59 1.77
C ASN A 190 7.60 -6.15 1.85
N LEU A 191 8.27 -6.05 3.01
CA LEU A 191 9.58 -6.65 3.21
C LEU A 191 9.52 -8.18 3.16
N GLY A 192 8.52 -8.78 3.81
CA GLY A 192 8.27 -10.22 3.74
C GLY A 192 7.97 -10.70 2.33
N ALA A 193 7.10 -9.98 1.62
CA ALA A 193 6.76 -10.28 0.23
C ALA A 193 7.98 -10.12 -0.71
N LEU A 194 8.76 -9.06 -0.53
CA LEU A 194 9.98 -8.82 -1.29
C LEU A 194 10.99 -9.96 -1.13
N ALA A 195 11.17 -10.47 0.09
CA ALA A 195 12.09 -11.59 0.34
C ALA A 195 11.68 -12.83 -0.47
N VAL A 196 10.38 -13.13 -0.54
CA VAL A 196 9.86 -14.27 -1.33
C VAL A 196 10.01 -14.04 -2.82
N PHE A 197 9.59 -12.88 -3.35
CA PHE A 197 9.74 -12.60 -4.77
C PHE A 197 11.21 -12.57 -5.19
N ALA A 198 12.10 -12.05 -4.34
CA ALA A 198 13.54 -12.07 -4.56
C ALA A 198 14.08 -13.50 -4.62
N TRP A 199 13.67 -14.35 -3.67
CA TRP A 199 14.05 -15.76 -3.66
C TRP A 199 13.56 -16.53 -4.89
N GLN A 200 12.38 -16.19 -5.42
CA GLN A 200 11.85 -16.75 -6.66
C GLN A 200 12.47 -16.17 -7.96
N GLY A 201 13.38 -15.20 -7.86
CA GLY A 201 13.96 -14.53 -9.03
C GLY A 201 13.01 -13.54 -9.72
N ASN A 202 11.89 -13.19 -9.09
CA ASN A 202 10.84 -12.30 -9.61
C ASN A 202 11.10 -10.82 -9.26
N VAL A 203 12.35 -10.37 -9.32
CA VAL A 203 12.73 -8.99 -8.93
C VAL A 203 13.74 -8.41 -9.90
N LEU A 204 13.37 -7.30 -10.55
CA LEU A 204 14.28 -6.50 -11.37
C LEU A 204 14.98 -5.47 -10.48
N TRP A 205 16.09 -5.85 -9.86
CA TRP A 205 16.78 -5.04 -8.84
C TRP A 205 17.16 -3.63 -9.31
N ALA A 206 17.80 -3.50 -10.47
CA ALA A 206 18.22 -2.19 -10.98
C ALA A 206 17.02 -1.26 -11.21
N LEU A 207 15.95 -1.78 -11.82
CA LEU A 207 14.72 -1.03 -12.04
C LEU A 207 14.03 -0.67 -10.72
N GLY A 208 13.87 -1.65 -9.82
CA GLY A 208 13.22 -1.46 -8.52
C GLY A 208 13.95 -0.46 -7.63
N LEU A 209 15.29 -0.46 -7.63
CA LEU A 209 16.10 0.53 -6.91
C LEU A 209 15.99 1.92 -7.54
N GLY A 210 15.99 2.02 -8.88
CA GLY A 210 15.74 3.29 -9.57
C GLY A 210 14.36 3.86 -9.21
N MET A 211 13.33 3.02 -9.26
CA MET A 211 11.98 3.38 -8.83
C MET A 211 11.91 3.76 -7.35
N ALA A 212 12.70 3.11 -6.49
CA ALA A 212 12.74 3.44 -5.06
C ALA A 212 13.18 4.89 -4.82
N VAL A 213 14.10 5.44 -5.61
CA VAL A 213 14.51 6.86 -5.49
C VAL A 213 13.33 7.81 -5.74
N GLY A 214 12.59 7.58 -6.82
CA GLY A 214 11.36 8.33 -7.12
C GLY A 214 10.32 8.16 -6.02
N ASN A 215 10.09 6.91 -5.59
CA ASN A 215 9.11 6.57 -4.57
C ASN A 215 9.44 7.21 -3.21
N ILE A 216 10.71 7.24 -2.79
CA ILE A 216 11.17 7.94 -1.59
C ILE A 216 10.86 9.44 -1.69
N THR A 217 11.18 10.07 -2.82
CA THR A 217 10.95 11.50 -3.05
C THR A 217 9.44 11.81 -3.00
N GLY A 218 8.64 11.02 -3.70
CA GLY A 218 7.18 11.06 -3.64
C GLY A 218 6.66 10.92 -2.22
N ALA A 219 7.17 9.93 -1.48
CA ALA A 219 6.75 9.66 -0.11
C ALA A 219 7.10 10.79 0.87
N MET A 220 8.26 11.42 0.72
CA MET A 220 8.64 12.60 1.51
C MET A 220 7.67 13.78 1.28
N ILE A 221 7.39 14.09 0.01
CA ILE A 221 6.48 15.18 -0.36
C ILE A 221 5.04 14.85 0.08
N GLY A 222 4.58 13.63 -0.19
CA GLY A 222 3.24 13.15 0.16
C GLY A 222 2.99 13.19 1.66
N SER A 223 3.93 12.66 2.45
CA SER A 223 3.82 12.66 3.91
C SER A 223 3.73 14.09 4.46
N ARG A 224 4.57 15.01 3.98
CA ARG A 224 4.51 16.43 4.38
C ARG A 224 3.17 17.07 4.01
N THR A 225 2.65 16.75 2.81
CA THR A 225 1.39 17.31 2.31
C THR A 225 0.19 16.83 3.12
N ALA A 226 0.11 15.52 3.37
CA ALA A 226 -0.96 14.91 4.15
C ALA A 226 -0.98 15.41 5.60
N MET A 227 0.19 15.53 6.25
CA MET A 227 0.29 16.09 7.60
C MET A 227 -0.07 17.58 7.66
N LYS A 228 0.22 18.36 6.61
CA LYS A 228 -0.10 19.80 6.56
C LYS A 228 -1.58 20.07 6.29
N LYS A 229 -2.23 19.27 5.44
CA LYS A 229 -3.62 19.50 5.00
C LYS A 229 -4.67 18.69 5.77
N GLY A 230 -4.26 17.73 6.60
CA GLY A 230 -5.15 16.96 7.47
C GLY A 230 -5.99 15.88 6.76
N SER A 231 -6.88 15.25 7.51
CA SER A 231 -7.68 14.09 7.06
C SER A 231 -8.63 14.39 5.90
N GLY A 232 -9.21 15.59 5.86
CA GLY A 232 -10.10 16.01 4.77
C GLY A 232 -9.40 16.01 3.41
N PHE A 233 -8.15 16.46 3.34
CA PHE A 233 -7.37 16.42 2.10
C PHE A 233 -7.04 15.00 1.68
N VAL A 234 -6.60 14.14 2.61
CA VAL A 234 -6.33 12.74 2.30
C VAL A 234 -7.55 12.06 1.68
N ARG A 235 -8.74 12.34 2.22
CA ARG A 235 -10.00 11.84 1.68
C ARG A 235 -10.24 12.30 0.24
N ILE A 236 -10.04 13.59 -0.05
CA ILE A 236 -10.19 14.12 -1.42
C ILE A 236 -9.26 13.39 -2.39
N VAL A 237 -7.98 13.25 -2.01
CA VAL A 237 -6.99 12.54 -2.84
C VAL A 237 -7.39 11.09 -3.06
N LEU A 238 -7.87 10.42 -2.03
CA LEU A 238 -8.37 9.05 -2.13
C LEU A 238 -9.49 8.96 -3.17
N VAL A 239 -10.52 9.80 -3.04
CA VAL A 239 -11.67 9.82 -3.98
C VAL A 239 -11.23 10.08 -5.40
N LEU A 240 -10.29 11.02 -5.62
CA LEU A 240 -9.75 11.32 -6.95
C LEU A 240 -9.01 10.12 -7.56
N VAL A 241 -8.12 9.47 -6.80
CA VAL A 241 -7.36 8.30 -7.27
C VAL A 241 -8.31 7.16 -7.63
N VAL A 242 -9.30 6.91 -6.77
CA VAL A 242 -10.34 5.90 -6.97
C VAL A 242 -11.17 6.18 -8.22
N THR A 243 -11.67 7.41 -8.36
CA THR A 243 -12.52 7.82 -9.50
C THR A 243 -11.75 7.73 -10.80
N GLY A 244 -10.49 8.22 -10.82
CA GLY A 244 -9.62 8.12 -11.99
C GLY A 244 -9.35 6.66 -12.40
N MET A 245 -9.18 5.77 -11.43
CA MET A 245 -9.04 4.34 -11.71
C MET A 245 -10.29 3.72 -12.31
N VAL A 246 -11.46 3.98 -11.73
CA VAL A 246 -12.74 3.46 -12.25
C VAL A 246 -12.96 3.93 -13.69
N ILE A 247 -12.69 5.21 -13.97
CA ILE A 247 -12.80 5.76 -15.33
C ILE A 247 -11.86 5.04 -16.28
N LYS A 248 -10.57 4.93 -15.94
CA LYS A 248 -9.58 4.25 -16.79
C LYS A 248 -9.97 2.80 -17.07
N MET A 249 -10.37 2.07 -16.03
CA MET A 249 -10.77 0.66 -16.18
C MET A 249 -12.06 0.50 -16.99
N GLY A 250 -13.01 1.43 -16.86
CA GLY A 250 -14.18 1.48 -17.73
C GLY A 250 -13.77 1.65 -19.19
N PHE A 251 -12.86 2.57 -19.48
CA PHE A 251 -12.32 2.73 -20.84
C PHE A 251 -11.59 1.47 -21.34
N ASP A 252 -10.71 0.88 -20.55
CA ASP A 252 -9.94 -0.32 -20.95
C ASP A 252 -10.81 -1.58 -21.15
N GLN A 253 -12.02 -1.63 -20.56
CA GLN A 253 -12.95 -2.76 -20.67
C GLN A 253 -13.97 -2.61 -21.81
N PHE A 254 -14.25 -1.38 -22.25
CA PHE A 254 -15.22 -1.05 -23.30
C PHE A 254 -14.59 -0.49 -24.59
N ALA A 255 -13.25 -0.37 -24.65
CA ALA A 255 -12.48 -0.08 -25.86
C ALA A 255 -11.84 -1.37 -26.41
#